data_AF-A0A0Q8JD55-F1
#
_entry.id   AF-A0A0Q8JD55-F1
#
_cell.length_a   1.000
_cell.length_b   1.000
_cell.length_c   1.000
_cell.angle_alpha   90.00
_cell.angle_beta   90.00
_cell.angle_gamma   90.00
#
_symmetry.space_group_name_H-M   'P 1'
#
loop_
_entity.id
_entity.type
_entity.pdbx_description
1 polymer ?
#
loop_
_entity_poly.entity_id
_entity_poly.type
_entity_poly.pdbx_seq_one_letter_code
_entity_poly.pdbx_strand_id
1 'polypeptide(L)' 'MSRLLKISLLGLMIALASTSVVSVPSYPPLAPGYQRDFFDSQGHLVGRWVNDCDNVHFSQWGVRTDRYTDSPTVCL' A
#
# COMPACT_ATOMS: atom_id res chain seq x y z
N MET A 1 30.42 15.38 -15.02
CA MET A 1 29.59 14.37 -14.31
C MET A 1 29.95 12.98 -14.83
N SER A 2 30.53 12.12 -13.99
CA SER A 2 31.07 10.80 -14.37
C SER A 2 29.99 9.85 -14.92
N ARG A 3 30.33 8.98 -15.89
CA ARG A 3 29.44 7.92 -16.40
C ARG A 3 28.93 7.02 -15.27
N LEU A 4 29.78 6.73 -14.29
CA LEU A 4 29.43 5.93 -13.11
C LEU A 4 28.35 6.62 -12.26
N LEU A 5 28.47 7.93 -12.07
CA LEU A 5 27.50 8.72 -11.31
C LEU A 5 26.10 8.69 -11.97
N LYS A 6 26.05 8.75 -13.30
CA LYS A 6 24.79 8.68 -14.06
C LYS A 6 24.12 7.31 -13.92
N ILE A 7 24.90 6.23 -13.95
CA ILE A 7 24.38 4.85 -13.80
C ILE A 7 23.85 4.63 -12.39
N SER A 8 24.59 5.08 -11.36
CA SER A 8 24.13 4.99 -9.97
C SER A 8 22.85 5.77 -9.71
N LEU A 9 22.75 7.00 -10.24
CA LEU A 9 21.52 7.79 -10.15
C LEU A 9 20.34 7.12 -10.86
N LEU A 10 20.56 6.54 -12.04
CA LEU A 10 19.50 5.85 -12.77
C LEU A 10 19.02 4.60 -12.01
N GLY A 11 19.94 3.82 -11.45
CA GLY A 11 19.60 2.65 -10.62
C GLY A 11 18.81 3.03 -9.37
N LEU A 12 19.19 4.12 -8.70
CA LEU A 12 18.47 4.63 -7.54
C LEU A 12 17.05 5.07 -7.92
N MET A 13 16.89 5.81 -9.02
CA MET A 13 15.57 6.27 -9.48
C MET A 13 14.64 5.10 -9.84
N ILE A 14 15.16 4.04 -10.45
CA ILE A 14 14.38 2.83 -10.76
C ILE A 14 13.96 2.11 -9.46
N ALA A 15 14.86 2.03 -8.47
CA ALA A 15 14.55 1.42 -7.18
C ALA A 15 13.53 2.23 -6.36
N LEU A 16 13.52 3.56 -6.46
CA LEU A 16 12.49 4.38 -5.81
C LEU A 16 11.12 4.21 -6.48
N ALA A 17 11.09 4.17 -7.81
CA ALA A 17 9.85 4.00 -8.58
C ALA A 17 9.18 2.63 -8.36
N SER A 18 9.92 1.58 -7.97
CA SER A 18 9.34 0.27 -7.67
C SER A 18 8.68 0.18 -6.28
N THR A 19 8.79 1.22 -5.45
CA THR A 19 8.22 1.26 -4.09
C THR A 19 7.10 2.30 -3.91
N SER A 20 6.81 3.10 -4.93
CA SER A 20 5.77 4.11 -4.86
C SER A 20 4.37 3.50 -4.79
N VAL A 21 3.55 4.05 -3.89
CA VAL A 21 2.11 3.80 -3.81
C VAL A 21 1.46 4.23 -5.13
N VAL A 22 0.64 3.35 -5.72
CA VAL A 22 -0.07 3.64 -6.97
C VAL A 22 -1.45 4.24 -6.69
N SER A 23 -2.10 3.85 -5.59
CA SER A 23 -3.38 4.44 -5.17
C SER A 23 -3.58 4.42 -3.66
N VAL A 24 -4.30 5.39 -3.13
CA VAL A 24 -4.77 5.41 -1.74
C VAL A 24 -6.29 5.33 -1.81
N PRO A 25 -6.88 4.13 -1.76
CA PRO A 25 -8.32 4.01 -1.88
C PRO A 25 -9.01 4.71 -0.71
N SER A 26 -9.94 5.60 -1.03
CA SER A 26 -10.79 6.28 -0.05
C SER A 26 -11.97 5.36 0.24
N TYR A 27 -11.89 4.64 1.36
CA TYR A 27 -13.05 3.93 1.88
C TYR A 27 -13.84 4.88 2.77
N PRO A 28 -15.20 4.82 2.74
CA PRO A 28 -15.99 5.46 3.79
C PRO A 28 -15.46 4.95 5.13
N PRO A 29 -15.49 5.77 6.20
CA PRO A 29 -15.04 5.33 7.51
C PRO A 29 -15.91 4.15 7.94
N LEU A 30 -15.40 2.94 7.71
CA LEU A 30 -15.90 1.76 8.39
C LEU A 30 -15.69 2.04 9.87
N ALA A 31 -16.65 1.66 10.70
CA ALA A 31 -16.58 1.88 12.15
C ALA A 31 -15.22 1.39 12.70
N PRO A 32 -14.80 1.82 13.91
CA PRO A 32 -13.71 1.13 14.61
C PRO A 32 -13.98 -0.38 14.62
N GLY A 33 -12.94 -1.21 14.49
CA GLY A 33 -13.16 -2.66 14.33
C GLY A 33 -12.92 -3.22 12.94
N TYR A 34 -12.40 -2.45 11.99
CA TYR A 34 -12.35 -2.86 10.58
C TYR A 34 -10.93 -2.77 10.00
N GLN A 35 -10.52 -3.88 9.40
CA GLN A 35 -9.35 -3.98 8.55
C GLN A 35 -9.78 -4.31 7.12
N ARG A 36 -9.01 -3.84 6.14
CA ARG A 36 -9.16 -4.23 4.75
C ARG A 36 -7.79 -4.47 4.14
N ASP A 37 -7.55 -5.70 3.70
CA ASP A 37 -6.35 -6.09 2.98
C ASP A 37 -6.58 -6.01 1.47
N PHE A 38 -5.58 -5.54 0.72
CA PHE A 38 -5.61 -5.45 -0.74
C PHE A 38 -4.63 -6.46 -1.32
N PHE A 39 -5.11 -7.31 -2.23
CA PHE A 39 -4.32 -8.34 -2.88
C PHE A 39 -4.26 -8.11 -4.40
N ASP A 40 -3.11 -8.34 -5.00
CA ASP A 40 -2.98 -8.37 -6.47
C ASP A 40 -3.58 -9.66 -7.07
N SER A 41 -3.56 -9.78 -8.40
CA SER A 41 -4.05 -10.96 -9.10
C SER A 41 -3.28 -12.26 -8.80
N GLN A 42 -2.10 -12.16 -8.19
CA GLN A 42 -1.27 -13.29 -7.77
C GLN A 42 -1.49 -13.66 -6.29
N GLY A 43 -2.30 -12.87 -5.56
CA GLY A 43 -2.55 -13.04 -4.14
C GLY A 43 -1.51 -12.39 -3.23
N HIS A 44 -0.63 -11.51 -3.74
CA HIS A 44 0.30 -10.79 -2.89
C HIS A 44 -0.38 -9.60 -2.21
N LEU A 45 -0.01 -9.37 -0.94
CA LEU A 45 -0.49 -8.22 -0.19
C LEU A 45 0.17 -6.94 -0.70
N VAL A 46 -0.63 -6.07 -1.30
CA VAL A 46 -0.20 -4.85 -2.00
C VAL A 46 -0.64 -3.56 -1.32
N GLY A 47 -1.43 -3.68 -0.25
CA GLY A 47 -1.80 -2.59 0.63
C GLY A 47 -2.72 -3.09 1.73
N ARG A 48 -3.01 -2.20 2.69
CA ARG A 48 -4.09 -2.39 3.67
C ARG A 48 -4.51 -1.05 4.23
N TRP A 49 -5.72 -1.08 4.72
CA TRP A 49 -6.37 -0.01 5.42
C TRP A 49 -6.81 -0.57 6.77
N VAL A 50 -6.45 0.10 7.85
CA VAL A 50 -6.80 -0.30 9.22
C VAL A 50 -7.45 0.89 9.90
N ASN A 51 -8.65 0.68 10.41
CA ASN A 51 -9.29 1.56 11.38
C ASN A 51 -9.55 0.73 12.64
N ASP A 52 -8.61 0.84 13.57
CA ASP A 52 -8.31 -0.22 14.54
C ASP A 52 -9.52 -0.73 15.32
N CYS A 53 -9.41 -2.01 15.61
CA CYS A 53 -10.28 -2.81 16.45
C CYS A 53 -10.06 -2.57 17.95
N ASP A 54 -9.00 -1.85 18.30
CA ASP A 54 -8.65 -1.41 19.67
C ASP A 54 -8.78 0.11 19.88
N ASN A 55 -9.36 0.87 18.95
CA ASN A 55 -9.53 2.34 18.99
C ASN A 55 -8.23 3.19 18.98
N VAL A 56 -7.05 2.64 18.66
CA VAL A 56 -5.79 3.40 18.82
C VAL A 56 -5.14 3.86 17.51
N HIS A 57 -5.23 3.14 16.39
CA HIS A 57 -4.53 3.56 15.16
C HIS A 57 -5.36 3.46 13.87
N PHE A 58 -5.44 4.58 13.17
CA PHE A 58 -5.69 4.60 11.73
C PHE A 58 -4.35 4.41 11.00
N SER A 59 -4.26 3.39 10.15
CA SER A 59 -3.08 3.16 9.32
C SER A 59 -3.49 2.80 7.90
N GLN A 60 -2.94 3.53 6.92
CA GLN A 60 -3.12 3.25 5.52
C GLN A 60 -1.76 3.23 4.82
N TRP A 61 -1.41 2.07 4.30
CA TRP A 61 -0.30 1.88 3.38
C TRP A 61 -0.94 1.67 2.02
N GLY A 62 -0.97 2.74 1.24
CA GLY A 62 -1.69 2.76 -0.04
C GLY A 62 -1.32 1.58 -0.95
N VAL A 63 -2.22 1.25 -1.86
CA VAL A 63 -2.13 0.11 -2.76
C VAL A 63 -1.07 0.36 -3.82
N ARG A 64 -0.18 -0.60 -4.01
CA ARG A 64 0.95 -0.55 -4.96
C ARG A 64 0.58 -0.98 -6.39
N THR A 65 -0.71 -1.12 -6.68
CA THR A 65 -1.26 -1.55 -7.96
C THR A 65 -2.58 -0.84 -8.23
N ASP A 66 -2.93 -0.67 -9.51
CA ASP A 66 -4.23 -0.19 -9.99
C ASP A 66 -5.28 -1.32 -10.04
N ARG A 67 -4.83 -2.58 -9.97
CA ARG A 67 -5.68 -3.78 -9.97
C ARG A 67 -5.47 -4.56 -8.68
N TYR A 68 -6.50 -4.61 -7.85
CA TYR A 68 -6.50 -5.34 -6.60
C TYR A 68 -7.90 -5.86 -6.27
N THR A 69 -7.94 -6.89 -5.44
CA THR A 69 -9.15 -7.34 -4.74
C THR A 69 -9.03 -7.00 -3.27
N ASP A 70 -10.10 -6.53 -2.66
CA ASP A 70 -10.16 -6.21 -1.25
C ASP A 70 -10.80 -7.31 -0.41
N SER A 71 -10.22 -7.59 0.75
CA SER A 71 -10.74 -8.54 1.74
C SER A 71 -11.03 -7.80 3.06
N PRO A 72 -12.30 -7.49 3.37
CA PRO A 72 -12.66 -6.87 4.65
C PRO A 72 -12.63 -7.90 5.78
N THR A 73 -12.10 -7.50 6.92
CA THR A 73 -12.08 -8.28 8.16
C THR A 73 -12.61 -7.40 9.29
N VAL A 74 -13.56 -7.92 10.06
CA VAL A 74 -13.97 -7.33 11.34
C VAL A 74 -13.08 -7.94 12.41
N CYS A 75 -12.33 -7.15 13.17
CA CYS A 75 -11.71 -7.69 14.38
C CYS A 75 -12.70 -7.55 15.55
N LEU A 76 -13.08 -8.72 16.09
CA LEU A 76 -13.96 -8.88 17.24
C LEU A 76 -13.17 -8.78 18.55
#